data_AF-A0A6L2PGP3-F1
#
_entry.id   AF-A0A6L2PGP3-F1
#
_cell.length_a   1.000
_cell.length_b   1.000
_cell.length_c   1.000
_cell.angle_alpha   90.00
_cell.angle_beta   90.00
_cell.angle_gamma   90.00
#
_symmetry.space_group_name_H-M   'P 1'
#
loop_
_entity.id
_entity.type
_entity.pdbx_description
1 polymer ?
#
loop_
_entity_poly.entity_id
_entity_poly.type
_entity_poly.pdbx_seq_one_letter_code
_entity_poly.pdbx_strand_id
1 'polypeptide(L)'
;MKPYFKFSLPSIDVNPLEHDLWLEVRNKQMEVEVFYELLHNLRQELGFSNLTSRSQQLLMRDHSNWKSFVDQYKDIPLKRQSVITCITTLKKSMTEEDAASCLVVGTESSDIYILDPDAFTILESMNLGGQGNTIGVGAPIHVGVTGLYDVEFRIVVACRDGCIYLVRRGWTQARTVVQLPAQAVAMVILPENSGIVVALMNETLHGYSKKGKKQWEVKLPSGATAMVPVLLRHLGLTLVAVALTGGSVNFYSGCQVMDTIAAPDTVSALLFGRFGQEDHSLVLVTISGHLLVKILKRTAQFTAQSSGTGMVPPQQIKMLVPKKTKLFMEQTLRERENVVAMHQTFQHDLFRLRLNTARACVNALQSCSNPVSANINEPLKMSAQVLGLGPTFKIHITLENMSVSNPVTDLAITFHCDDKFYIIEKPFIQVPMLVPGLTYKFESVAECIAEVGVSDQVRVFIVKLNQTQPLLAAVINMPVSDMLNVV
;
A
#
# COMPACT_ATOMS: atom_id res chain seq x y z
N MET A 1 2.56 5.99 42.01
CA MET A 1 3.64 5.60 41.10
C MET A 1 4.84 6.49 41.37
N LYS A 2 5.93 5.97 41.95
CA LYS A 2 7.18 6.74 42.15
C LYS A 2 8.25 6.16 41.21
N PRO A 3 9.00 6.99 40.45
CA PRO A 3 10.14 6.51 39.69
C PRO A 3 11.21 6.03 40.66
N TYR A 4 11.51 4.73 40.64
CA TYR A 4 12.40 4.08 41.61
C TYR A 4 13.71 3.59 40.99
N PHE A 5 13.64 2.98 39.81
CA PHE A 5 14.78 2.29 39.20
C PHE A 5 14.82 2.50 37.68
N LYS A 6 16.03 2.63 37.13
CA LYS A 6 16.30 2.69 35.69
C LYS A 6 17.30 1.59 35.33
N PHE A 7 16.79 0.54 34.68
CA PHE A 7 17.64 -0.48 34.06
C PHE A 7 18.24 0.05 32.76
N SER A 8 19.49 -0.30 32.49
CA SER A 8 20.17 0.01 31.22
C SER A 8 20.60 -1.29 30.56
N LEU A 9 20.28 -1.46 29.28
CA LEU A 9 20.73 -2.61 28.50
C LEU A 9 22.27 -2.65 28.43
N PRO A 10 22.86 -3.85 28.33
CA PRO A 10 24.29 -3.99 28.10
C PRO A 10 24.66 -3.32 26.77
N SER A 11 25.80 -2.63 26.75
CA SER A 11 26.33 -2.07 25.51
C SER A 11 26.77 -3.20 24.59
N ILE A 12 26.44 -3.07 23.31
CA ILE A 12 26.92 -3.98 22.27
C ILE A 12 28.36 -3.58 21.93
N ASP A 13 29.19 -4.57 21.63
CA ASP A 13 30.57 -4.34 21.22
C ASP A 13 30.61 -3.49 19.95
N VAL A 14 31.46 -2.45 20.00
CA VAL A 14 31.74 -1.59 18.85
C VAL A 14 32.73 -2.32 17.94
N ASN A 15 32.60 -2.16 16.63
CA ASN A 15 33.55 -2.75 15.70
C ASN A 15 34.96 -2.20 15.98
N PRO A 16 36.00 -3.05 16.15
CA PRO A 16 37.37 -2.59 16.37
C PRO A 16 37.85 -1.61 15.29
N LEU A 17 37.52 -1.84 14.02
CA LEU A 17 37.94 -0.96 12.92
C LEU A 17 37.34 0.45 13.05
N GLU A 18 36.06 0.54 13.43
CA GLU A 18 35.42 1.82 13.70
C GLU A 18 36.08 2.53 14.89
N HIS A 19 36.35 1.77 15.95
CA HIS A 19 36.99 2.29 17.15
C HIS A 19 38.40 2.84 16.87
N ASP A 20 39.20 2.13 16.08
CA ASP A 20 40.55 2.54 15.71
C ASP A 20 40.55 3.82 14.87
N LEU A 21 39.64 3.93 13.89
CA LEU A 21 39.49 5.16 13.10
C LEU A 21 39.15 6.37 13.97
N TRP A 22 38.25 6.21 14.95
CA TRP A 22 37.92 7.30 15.89
C TRP A 22 39.10 7.67 16.80
N LEU A 23 39.96 6.70 17.17
CA LEU A 23 41.18 6.96 17.93
C LEU A 23 42.24 7.70 17.10
N GLU A 24 42.44 7.32 15.84
CA GLU A 24 43.40 7.95 14.94
C GLU A 24 43.03 9.42 14.67
N VAL A 25 41.75 9.70 14.49
CA VAL A 25 41.23 11.06 14.36
C VAL A 25 41.36 11.85 15.67
N ARG A 26 41.11 11.23 16.82
CA ARG A 26 41.30 11.86 18.13
C ARG A 26 42.75 12.27 18.35
N ASN A 27 43.69 11.44 17.92
CA ASN A 27 45.14 11.69 17.99
C ASN A 27 45.65 12.66 16.92
N LYS A 28 44.75 13.21 16.07
CA LYS A 28 45.09 14.09 14.93
C LYS A 28 46.06 13.46 13.92
N GLN A 29 46.05 12.14 13.81
CA GLN A 29 46.89 11.40 12.86
C GLN A 29 46.23 11.25 11.48
N MET A 30 44.97 11.69 11.36
CA MET A 30 44.17 11.58 10.14
C MET A 30 43.41 12.87 9.83
N GLU A 31 43.32 13.20 8.54
CA GLU A 31 42.43 14.24 8.05
C GLU A 31 40.97 13.77 8.04
N VAL A 32 40.06 14.71 8.28
CA VAL A 32 38.60 14.44 8.42
C VAL A 32 37.99 13.89 7.13
N GLU A 33 38.53 14.26 5.97
CA GLU A 33 38.06 13.79 4.65
C GLU A 33 38.41 12.31 4.43
N VAL A 34 39.65 11.93 4.72
CA VAL A 34 40.12 10.53 4.65
C VAL A 34 39.37 9.65 5.67
N PHE A 35 39.13 10.17 6.88
CA PHE A 35 38.33 9.48 7.89
C PHE A 35 36.89 9.20 7.40
N TYR A 36 36.26 10.16 6.73
CA TYR A 36 34.93 9.97 6.16
C TYR A 36 34.93 8.88 5.08
N GLU A 37 35.91 8.89 4.17
CA GLU A 37 36.01 7.86 3.11
C GLU A 37 36.19 6.46 3.71
N LEU A 38 37.04 6.31 4.72
CA LEU A 38 37.22 5.03 5.40
C LEU A 38 35.96 4.58 6.16
N LEU A 39 35.25 5.49 6.83
CA LEU A 39 33.94 5.20 7.43
C LEU A 39 32.88 4.85 6.37
N HIS A 40 32.94 5.47 5.19
CA HIS A 40 32.04 5.17 4.08
C HIS A 40 32.31 3.77 3.53
N ASN A 41 33.57 3.36 3.41
CA ASN A 41 33.94 2.01 3.02
C ASN A 41 33.49 0.98 4.08
N LEU A 42 33.72 1.26 5.37
CA LEU A 42 33.20 0.42 6.45
C LEU A 42 31.67 0.31 6.43
N ARG A 43 30.95 1.39 6.08
CA ARG A 43 29.49 1.36 5.89
C ARG A 43 29.10 0.38 4.78
N GLN A 44 29.85 0.32 3.67
CA GLN A 44 29.55 -0.59 2.57
C GLN A 44 29.78 -2.05 2.97
N GLU A 45 30.81 -2.33 3.78
CA GLU A 45 31.16 -3.69 4.21
C GLU A 45 30.25 -4.21 5.34
N LEU A 46 30.00 -3.39 6.37
CA LEU A 46 29.30 -3.82 7.60
C LEU A 46 27.80 -3.51 7.58
N GLY A 47 27.37 -2.60 6.70
CA GLY A 47 26.02 -2.05 6.69
C GLY A 47 25.83 -0.90 7.69
N PHE A 48 24.96 0.04 7.32
CA PHE A 48 24.75 1.28 8.08
C PHE A 48 24.30 1.05 9.53
N SER A 49 23.45 0.05 9.79
CA SER A 49 22.89 -0.27 11.11
C SER A 49 23.90 -0.86 12.10
N ASN A 50 25.06 -1.31 11.61
CA ASN A 50 26.08 -1.93 12.45
C ASN A 50 27.10 -0.94 13.03
N LEU A 51 27.14 0.29 12.49
CA LEU A 51 27.96 1.38 13.00
C LEU A 51 27.34 2.02 14.25
N THR A 52 28.15 2.73 15.03
CA THR A 52 27.63 3.53 16.15
C THR A 52 26.78 4.71 15.66
N SER A 53 25.86 5.16 16.50
CA SER A 53 25.01 6.33 16.20
C SER A 53 25.82 7.58 15.87
N ARG A 54 27.03 7.71 16.41
CA ARG A 54 27.96 8.80 16.11
C ARG A 54 28.47 8.75 14.67
N SER A 55 28.96 7.59 14.23
CA SER A 55 29.44 7.40 12.87
C SER A 55 28.30 7.55 11.86
N GLN A 56 27.11 7.05 12.18
CA GLN A 56 25.90 7.27 11.38
C GLN A 56 25.56 8.76 11.23
N GLN A 57 25.60 9.53 12.32
CA GLN A 57 25.34 10.97 12.30
C GLN A 57 26.36 11.74 11.46
N LEU A 58 27.65 11.36 11.52
CA LEU A 58 28.67 11.97 10.68
C LEU A 58 28.41 11.67 9.20
N LEU A 59 28.08 10.43 8.85
CA LEU A 59 27.80 10.00 7.48
C LEU A 59 26.55 10.65 6.86
N MET A 60 25.63 11.15 7.68
CA MET A 60 24.42 11.85 7.23
C MET A 60 24.57 13.38 7.13
N ARG A 61 25.71 13.94 7.56
CA ARG A 61 25.93 15.39 7.55
C ARG A 61 26.65 15.86 6.29
N ASP A 62 26.41 17.12 5.94
CA ASP A 62 27.09 17.80 4.84
C ASP A 62 28.57 18.09 5.14
N HIS A 63 29.39 18.10 4.08
CA HIS A 63 30.84 18.29 4.12
C HIS A 63 31.32 19.49 4.95
N SER A 64 30.57 20.60 4.94
CA SER A 64 30.92 21.83 5.67
C SER A 64 30.97 21.65 7.19
N ASN A 65 30.20 20.69 7.73
CA ASN A 65 30.00 20.52 9.17
C ASN A 65 30.81 19.36 9.77
N TRP A 66 31.61 18.65 8.98
CA TRP A 66 32.36 17.48 9.44
C TRP A 66 33.40 17.84 10.50
N LYS A 67 34.24 18.85 10.23
CA LYS A 67 35.33 19.26 11.14
C LYS A 67 34.79 19.67 12.51
N SER A 68 33.75 20.51 12.54
CA SER A 68 33.08 20.93 13.78
C SER A 68 32.46 19.77 14.56
N PHE A 69 31.91 18.77 13.86
CA PHE A 69 31.30 17.62 14.52
C PHE A 69 32.36 16.70 15.11
N VAL A 70 33.40 16.38 14.34
CA VAL A 70 34.51 15.54 14.83
C VAL A 70 35.18 16.16 16.05
N ASP A 71 35.46 17.46 16.04
CA ASP A 71 36.08 18.14 17.17
C ASP A 71 35.23 18.12 18.44
N GLN A 72 33.90 18.16 18.31
CA GLN A 72 32.98 18.11 19.43
C GLN A 72 32.85 16.71 20.04
N TYR A 73 32.93 15.66 19.21
CA TYR A 73 32.59 14.29 19.62
C TYR A 73 33.79 13.33 19.75
N LYS A 74 35.02 13.74 19.35
CA LYS A 74 36.23 12.88 19.39
C LYS A 74 36.62 12.37 20.78
N ASP A 75 36.32 13.10 21.84
CA ASP A 75 36.73 12.74 23.21
C ASP A 75 35.70 11.90 23.96
N ILE A 76 34.51 11.71 23.39
CA ILE A 76 33.44 10.94 24.02
C ILE A 76 33.66 9.44 23.70
N PRO A 77 33.56 8.51 24.66
CA PRO A 77 33.70 7.09 24.36
C PRO A 77 32.60 6.60 23.41
N LEU A 78 32.96 5.77 22.45
CA LEU A 78 31.99 5.12 21.57
C LEU A 78 31.18 4.11 22.37
N LYS A 79 29.85 4.20 22.27
CA LYS A 79 28.92 3.26 22.88
C LYS A 79 27.87 2.89 21.86
N ARG A 80 27.64 1.60 21.68
CA ARG A 80 26.52 1.08 20.91
C ARG A 80 25.47 0.55 21.87
N GLN A 81 24.28 1.13 21.80
CA GLN A 81 23.14 0.73 22.62
C GLN A 81 22.00 0.28 21.71
N SER A 82 21.36 -0.83 22.08
CA SER A 82 20.14 -1.28 21.43
C SER A 82 18.91 -0.65 22.05
N VAL A 83 17.81 -0.65 21.30
CA VAL A 83 16.50 -0.16 21.75
C VAL A 83 15.59 -1.35 22.04
N ILE A 84 14.82 -1.28 23.13
CA ILE A 84 13.82 -2.29 23.46
C ILE A 84 12.63 -2.12 22.53
N THR A 85 12.23 -3.19 21.84
CA THR A 85 11.08 -3.18 20.92
C THR A 85 9.84 -3.80 21.54
N CYS A 86 10.00 -4.81 22.38
CA CYS A 86 8.91 -5.57 22.96
C CYS A 86 9.27 -6.12 24.34
N ILE A 87 8.29 -6.20 25.23
CA ILE A 87 8.44 -6.69 26.60
C ILE A 87 7.26 -7.61 26.92
N THR A 88 7.54 -8.71 27.60
CA THR A 88 6.52 -9.62 28.13
C THR A 88 7.01 -10.29 29.42
N THR A 89 6.15 -11.05 30.07
CA THR A 89 6.42 -11.69 31.37
C THR A 89 6.45 -13.21 31.25
N LEU A 90 7.43 -13.84 31.89
CA LEU A 90 7.57 -15.29 32.03
C LEU A 90 7.48 -15.66 33.52
N LYS A 91 6.65 -16.63 33.89
CA LYS A 91 6.55 -17.10 35.27
C LYS A 91 7.83 -17.86 35.66
N LYS A 92 8.38 -17.61 36.86
CA LYS A 92 9.68 -18.16 37.30
C LYS A 92 9.57 -19.64 37.68
N SER A 93 8.91 -19.92 38.81
CA SER A 93 8.82 -21.26 39.39
C SER A 93 7.41 -21.82 39.48
N MET A 94 6.41 -20.96 39.72
CA MET A 94 5.01 -21.35 39.93
C MET A 94 4.08 -20.70 38.89
N THR A 95 3.00 -21.38 38.54
CA THR A 95 1.98 -20.92 37.56
C THR A 95 0.96 -19.95 38.15
N GLU A 96 0.97 -19.72 39.46
CA GLU A 96 0.03 -18.86 40.15
C GLU A 96 0.19 -17.38 39.77
N GLU A 97 -0.89 -16.61 39.89
CA GLU A 97 -0.90 -15.19 39.51
C GLU A 97 0.03 -14.35 40.39
N ASP A 98 0.13 -14.70 41.68
CA ASP A 98 0.99 -14.03 42.66
C ASP A 98 2.47 -14.46 42.59
N ALA A 99 2.79 -15.47 41.78
CA ALA A 99 4.15 -15.95 41.64
C ALA A 99 5.06 -14.95 40.90
N ALA A 100 6.32 -14.88 41.33
CA ALA A 100 7.35 -14.06 40.73
C ALA A 100 7.49 -14.33 39.22
N SER A 101 7.58 -13.26 38.44
CA SER A 101 7.65 -13.32 36.98
C SER A 101 8.91 -12.63 36.48
N CYS A 102 9.72 -13.34 35.71
CA CYS A 102 10.86 -12.80 34.98
C CYS A 102 10.38 -11.92 33.82
N LEU A 103 11.15 -10.88 33.50
CA LEU A 103 10.88 -10.02 32.35
C LEU A 103 11.62 -10.56 31.13
N VAL A 104 10.91 -10.72 30.02
CA VAL A 104 11.47 -11.08 28.73
C VAL A 104 11.46 -9.85 27.84
N VAL A 105 12.63 -9.45 27.35
CA VAL A 105 12.85 -8.20 26.62
C VAL A 105 13.42 -8.53 25.25
N GLY A 106 12.76 -8.10 24.18
CA GLY A 106 13.29 -8.14 22.82
C GLY A 106 13.87 -6.79 22.42
N THR A 107 15.00 -6.81 21.71
CA THR A 107 15.73 -5.61 21.31
C THR A 107 15.87 -5.48 19.80
N GLU A 108 16.13 -4.28 19.31
CA GLU A 108 16.30 -4.00 17.89
C GLU A 108 17.50 -4.74 17.26
N SER A 109 18.48 -5.14 18.07
CA SER A 109 19.64 -5.92 17.65
C SER A 109 19.35 -7.42 17.51
N SER A 110 18.09 -7.83 17.55
CA SER A 110 17.63 -9.22 17.46
C SER A 110 18.07 -10.09 18.64
N ASP A 111 18.37 -9.47 19.78
CA ASP A 111 18.65 -10.15 21.05
C ASP A 111 17.40 -10.19 21.94
N ILE A 112 17.27 -11.30 22.67
CA ILE A 112 16.27 -11.54 23.70
C ILE A 112 16.99 -11.70 25.03
N TYR A 113 16.59 -10.90 26.02
CA TYR A 113 17.09 -10.97 27.39
C TYR A 113 16.00 -11.43 28.34
N ILE A 114 16.35 -12.32 29.26
CA ILE A 114 15.52 -12.70 30.40
C ILE A 114 16.12 -12.06 31.65
N LEU A 115 15.36 -11.23 32.35
CA LEU A 115 15.80 -10.51 33.54
C LEU A 115 15.23 -11.15 34.80
N ASP A 116 16.03 -11.17 35.87
CA ASP A 116 15.60 -11.61 37.19
C ASP A 116 14.63 -10.58 37.82
N PRO A 117 13.52 -11.03 38.44
CA PRO A 117 12.55 -10.13 39.07
C PRO A 117 13.11 -9.31 40.24
N ASP A 118 14.09 -9.84 40.99
CA ASP A 118 14.56 -9.21 42.23
C ASP A 118 15.86 -8.44 42.02
N ALA A 119 16.85 -9.07 41.37
CA ALA A 119 18.17 -8.48 41.16
C ALA A 119 18.26 -7.59 39.91
N PHE A 120 17.27 -7.64 39.01
CA PHE A 120 17.29 -6.99 37.69
C PHE A 120 18.55 -7.29 36.87
N THR A 121 19.18 -8.45 37.12
CA THR A 121 20.32 -8.94 36.36
C THR A 121 19.85 -9.77 35.18
N ILE A 122 20.70 -9.90 34.16
CA ILE A 122 20.42 -10.74 32.99
C ILE A 122 20.65 -12.20 33.41
N LEU A 123 19.59 -12.99 33.40
CA LEU A 123 19.63 -14.43 33.65
C LEU A 123 20.09 -15.19 32.40
N GLU A 124 19.53 -14.83 31.25
CA GLU A 124 19.81 -15.49 29.98
C GLU A 124 19.77 -14.47 28.84
N SER A 125 20.70 -14.61 27.88
CA SER A 125 20.79 -13.77 26.68
C SER A 125 20.86 -14.66 25.44
N MET A 126 20.00 -14.40 24.47
CA MET A 126 19.92 -15.19 23.25
C MET A 126 19.80 -14.31 22.01
N ASN A 127 20.61 -14.59 20.99
CA ASN A 127 20.51 -13.91 19.70
C ASN A 127 19.68 -14.77 18.73
N LEU A 128 18.70 -14.15 18.07
CA LEU A 128 17.81 -14.84 17.13
C LEU A 128 18.53 -15.32 15.84
N GLY A 129 19.61 -14.65 15.43
CA GLY A 129 20.47 -15.03 14.30
C GLY A 129 21.58 -16.02 14.64
N GLY A 130 21.75 -16.35 15.92
CA GLY A 130 22.84 -17.19 16.42
C GLY A 130 24.12 -16.40 16.71
N GLN A 131 25.03 -17.00 17.48
CA GLN A 131 26.31 -16.36 17.82
C GLN A 131 27.15 -16.10 16.57
N GLY A 132 27.40 -14.82 16.27
CA GLY A 132 28.26 -14.37 15.17
C GLY A 132 27.56 -14.07 13.84
N ASN A 133 26.24 -14.26 13.73
CA ASN A 133 25.50 -13.94 12.51
C ASN A 133 24.69 -12.63 12.69
N THR A 134 25.36 -11.50 12.52
CA THR A 134 24.75 -10.15 12.57
C THR A 134 24.01 -9.78 11.29
N ILE A 135 24.01 -10.66 10.29
CA ILE A 135 23.42 -10.40 8.97
C ILE A 135 22.24 -11.36 8.78
N GLY A 136 21.02 -10.82 8.85
CA GLY A 136 19.86 -11.46 8.22
C GLY A 136 18.70 -11.90 9.11
N VAL A 137 18.66 -11.55 10.40
CA VAL A 137 17.47 -11.80 11.23
C VAL A 137 16.78 -10.51 11.62
N GLY A 138 15.48 -10.43 11.32
CA GLY A 138 14.66 -9.26 11.58
C GLY A 138 14.51 -8.96 13.07
N ALA A 139 14.40 -7.67 13.40
CA ALA A 139 14.16 -7.25 14.77
C ALA A 139 12.80 -7.78 15.29
N PRO A 140 12.71 -8.20 16.56
CA PRO A 140 11.50 -8.69 17.19
C PRO A 140 10.44 -7.59 17.31
N ILE A 141 9.19 -7.92 16.98
CA ILE A 141 8.02 -7.03 17.08
C ILE A 141 7.07 -7.52 18.17
N HIS A 142 6.75 -8.82 18.14
CA HIS A 142 5.85 -9.44 19.12
C HIS A 142 6.53 -10.64 19.74
N VAL A 143 6.38 -10.77 21.06
CA VAL A 143 6.90 -11.89 21.84
C VAL A 143 5.76 -12.50 22.62
N GLY A 144 5.61 -13.82 22.51
CA GLY A 144 4.73 -14.59 23.36
C GLY A 144 5.53 -15.67 24.07
N VAL A 145 5.14 -15.96 25.31
CA VAL A 145 5.88 -16.91 26.17
C VAL A 145 4.93 -17.95 26.72
N THR A 146 5.39 -19.20 26.78
CA THR A 146 4.70 -20.29 27.48
C THR A 146 5.67 -21.08 28.34
N GLY A 147 5.18 -21.63 29.45
CA GLY A 147 5.95 -22.45 30.39
C GLY A 147 6.48 -21.67 31.61
N LEU A 148 7.46 -22.26 32.28
CA LEU A 148 8.08 -21.77 33.51
C LEU A 148 9.59 -21.66 33.30
N TYR A 149 10.21 -20.63 33.84
CA TYR A 149 11.66 -20.42 33.68
C TYR A 149 12.49 -21.60 34.24
N ASP A 150 12.17 -22.07 35.44
CA ASP A 150 12.95 -23.11 36.14
C ASP A 150 12.74 -24.53 35.57
N VAL A 151 11.62 -24.77 34.89
CA VAL A 151 11.24 -26.10 34.37
C VAL A 151 11.56 -26.21 32.88
N GLU A 152 10.71 -25.62 32.04
CA GLU A 152 10.87 -25.52 30.59
C GLU A 152 10.07 -24.31 30.14
N PHE A 153 10.70 -23.43 29.37
CA PHE A 153 10.03 -22.30 28.74
C PHE A 153 10.20 -22.34 27.22
N ARG A 154 9.24 -21.70 26.55
CA ARG A 154 9.23 -21.49 25.10
C ARG A 154 8.87 -20.05 24.82
N ILE A 155 9.75 -19.36 24.10
CA ILE A 155 9.55 -17.98 23.67
C ILE A 155 9.34 -18.01 22.16
N VAL A 156 8.19 -17.54 21.71
CA VAL A 156 7.85 -17.39 20.29
C VAL A 156 7.97 -15.92 19.95
N VAL A 157 8.69 -15.61 18.88
CA VAL A 157 8.99 -14.24 18.49
C VAL A 157 8.67 -14.03 17.03
N ALA A 158 7.81 -13.05 16.74
CA ALA A 158 7.55 -12.60 15.38
C ALA A 158 8.45 -11.41 15.06
N CYS A 159 9.16 -11.47 13.94
CA CYS A 159 10.18 -10.51 13.54
C CYS A 159 9.78 -9.71 12.28
N ARG A 160 10.46 -8.58 12.07
CA ARG A 160 10.24 -7.66 10.91
C ARG A 160 10.53 -8.28 9.54
N ASP A 161 11.31 -9.37 9.51
CA ASP A 161 11.61 -10.16 8.32
C ASP A 161 10.43 -11.08 7.89
N GLY A 162 9.32 -11.08 8.64
CA GLY A 162 8.18 -11.93 8.37
C GLY A 162 8.38 -13.38 8.83
N CYS A 163 9.37 -13.65 9.68
CA CYS A 163 9.61 -14.95 10.27
C CYS A 163 9.07 -15.04 11.69
N ILE A 164 8.69 -16.25 12.10
CA ILE A 164 8.43 -16.58 13.51
C ILE A 164 9.53 -17.51 14.00
N TYR A 165 10.23 -17.08 15.04
CA TYR A 165 11.30 -17.81 15.70
C TYR A 165 10.78 -18.46 16.99
N LEU A 166 11.30 -19.64 17.30
CA LEU A 166 11.08 -20.33 18.57
C LEU A 166 12.41 -20.48 19.30
N VAL A 167 12.37 -20.09 20.56
CA VAL A 167 13.47 -20.15 21.50
C VAL A 167 13.06 -21.04 22.67
N ARG A 168 13.97 -21.90 23.13
CA ARG A 168 13.77 -22.80 24.26
C ARG A 168 14.92 -22.70 25.24
N ARG A 169 14.67 -23.10 26.49
CA ARG A 169 15.70 -23.21 27.53
C ARG A 169 16.90 -24.04 27.03
N GLY A 170 18.10 -23.50 27.19
CA GLY A 170 19.36 -24.17 26.81
C GLY A 170 19.68 -24.21 25.31
N TRP A 171 18.89 -23.55 24.46
CA TRP A 171 19.23 -23.39 23.05
C TRP A 171 20.18 -22.21 22.86
N THR A 172 21.25 -22.42 22.09
CA THR A 172 22.20 -21.36 21.72
C THR A 172 21.76 -20.56 20.49
N GLN A 173 20.87 -21.14 19.67
CA GLN A 173 20.32 -20.52 18.48
C GLN A 173 18.79 -20.69 18.43
N ALA A 174 18.11 -19.65 17.98
CA ALA A 174 16.68 -19.72 17.71
C ALA A 174 16.41 -20.55 16.46
N ARG A 175 15.28 -21.26 16.44
CA ARG A 175 14.83 -22.00 15.26
C ARG A 175 13.74 -21.21 14.55
N THR A 176 13.89 -20.99 13.25
CA THR A 176 12.78 -20.50 12.42
C THR A 176 11.69 -21.57 12.31
N VAL A 177 10.47 -21.22 12.70
CA VAL A 177 9.34 -22.14 12.78
C VAL A 177 8.33 -21.90 11.67
N VAL A 178 8.12 -20.64 11.27
CA VAL A 178 7.17 -20.26 10.21
C VAL A 178 7.73 -19.09 9.41
N GLN A 179 7.63 -19.15 8.08
CA GLN A 179 7.71 -18.00 7.19
C GLN A 179 6.29 -17.49 6.94
N LEU A 180 6.01 -16.23 7.25
CA LEU A 180 4.72 -15.59 7.02
C LEU A 180 4.66 -15.03 5.59
N PRO A 181 3.48 -15.08 4.93
CA PRO A 181 3.31 -14.50 3.60
C PRO A 181 3.24 -12.96 3.61
N ALA A 182 2.95 -12.36 4.77
CA ALA A 182 2.92 -10.92 4.99
C ALA A 182 3.39 -10.62 6.42
N GLN A 183 3.68 -9.35 6.73
CA GLN A 183 4.09 -8.94 8.07
C GLN A 183 2.97 -9.18 9.10
N ALA A 184 3.37 -9.59 10.30
CA ALA A 184 2.46 -9.75 11.43
C ALA A 184 2.10 -8.40 12.02
N VAL A 185 0.79 -8.13 12.13
CA VAL A 185 0.25 -6.95 12.83
C VAL A 185 0.13 -7.22 14.33
N ALA A 186 -0.27 -8.44 14.68
CA ALA A 186 -0.37 -8.89 16.06
C ALA A 186 -0.18 -10.40 16.14
N MET A 187 0.40 -10.86 17.25
CA MET A 187 0.59 -12.27 17.56
C MET A 187 0.12 -12.55 18.98
N VAL A 188 -0.60 -13.65 19.16
CA VAL A 188 -1.08 -14.12 20.46
C VAL A 188 -0.80 -15.61 20.57
N ILE A 189 -0.37 -16.05 21.76
CA ILE A 189 -0.26 -17.48 22.08
C ILE A 189 -1.45 -17.88 22.94
N LEU A 190 -2.15 -18.93 22.51
CA LEU A 190 -3.28 -19.48 23.24
C LEU A 190 -2.79 -20.28 24.45
N PRO A 191 -3.23 -19.96 25.70
CA PRO A 191 -2.75 -20.62 26.91
C PRO A 191 -2.97 -22.14 26.93
N GLU A 192 -4.12 -22.61 26.43
CA GLU A 192 -4.54 -24.01 26.52
C GLU A 192 -3.67 -24.96 25.68
N ASN A 193 -3.46 -24.61 24.39
CA ASN A 193 -2.81 -25.50 23.43
C ASN A 193 -1.40 -25.04 23.03
N SER A 194 -0.92 -23.91 23.57
CA SER A 194 0.28 -23.20 23.07
C SER A 194 0.24 -23.00 21.55
N GLY A 195 -0.96 -22.80 21.00
CA GLY A 195 -1.18 -22.49 19.59
C GLY A 195 -0.82 -21.04 19.31
N ILE A 196 -0.20 -20.77 18.17
CA ILE A 196 0.22 -19.43 17.77
C ILE A 196 -0.83 -18.89 16.81
N VAL A 197 -1.49 -17.81 17.18
CA VAL A 197 -2.45 -17.12 16.30
C VAL A 197 -1.84 -15.79 15.87
N VAL A 198 -1.88 -15.51 14.58
CA VAL A 198 -1.23 -14.34 13.98
C VAL A 198 -2.19 -13.66 13.03
N ALA A 199 -2.38 -12.36 13.23
CA ALA A 199 -3.07 -11.49 12.29
C ALA A 199 -2.04 -10.84 11.36
N LEU A 200 -2.27 -10.94 10.06
CA LEU A 200 -1.35 -10.48 9.03
C LEU A 200 -1.86 -9.22 8.32
N MET A 201 -0.95 -8.47 7.72
CA MET A 201 -1.28 -7.24 6.97
C MET A 201 -2.13 -7.48 5.72
N ASN A 202 -2.14 -8.69 5.16
CA ASN A 202 -2.93 -9.07 3.98
C ASN A 202 -4.38 -9.47 4.32
N GLU A 203 -4.91 -8.98 5.45
CA GLU A 203 -6.28 -9.24 5.92
C GLU A 203 -6.57 -10.73 6.17
N THR A 204 -5.56 -11.52 6.57
CA THR A 204 -5.75 -12.92 6.97
C THR A 204 -5.36 -13.17 8.42
N LEU A 205 -6.09 -14.09 9.04
CA LEU A 205 -5.84 -14.60 10.39
C LEU A 205 -5.40 -16.06 10.27
N HIS A 206 -4.19 -16.36 10.76
CA HIS A 206 -3.61 -17.70 10.68
C HIS A 206 -3.50 -18.32 12.07
N GLY A 207 -3.87 -19.60 12.17
CA GLY A 207 -3.61 -20.43 13.34
C GLY A 207 -2.51 -21.45 13.05
N TYR A 208 -1.46 -21.44 13.86
CA TYR A 208 -0.35 -22.39 13.81
C TYR A 208 -0.31 -23.23 15.09
N SER A 209 0.09 -24.49 14.93
CA SER A 209 0.40 -25.36 16.07
C SER A 209 1.67 -24.93 16.80
N LYS A 210 1.88 -25.44 18.02
CA LYS A 210 3.12 -25.27 18.80
C LYS A 210 4.42 -25.66 18.08
N LYS A 211 4.33 -26.43 16.97
CA LYS A 211 5.47 -26.86 16.14
C LYS A 211 5.63 -26.02 14.85
N GLY A 212 4.75 -25.06 14.58
CA GLY A 212 4.78 -24.25 13.36
C GLY A 212 3.94 -24.73 12.20
N LYS A 213 3.30 -25.91 12.30
CA LYS A 213 2.39 -26.37 11.23
C LYS A 213 1.14 -25.50 11.21
N LYS A 214 0.81 -24.92 10.05
CA LYS A 214 -0.44 -24.18 9.81
C LYS A 214 -1.63 -25.12 9.99
N GLN A 215 -2.56 -24.76 10.87
CA GLN A 215 -3.78 -25.52 11.15
C GLN A 215 -4.97 -24.97 10.35
N TRP A 216 -5.07 -23.64 10.27
CA TRP A 216 -6.17 -22.98 9.60
C TRP A 216 -5.82 -21.56 9.17
N GLU A 217 -6.67 -21.00 8.30
CA GLU A 217 -6.62 -19.64 7.79
C GLU A 217 -8.04 -19.10 7.60
N VAL A 218 -8.25 -17.84 7.97
CA VAL A 218 -9.49 -17.10 7.76
C VAL A 218 -9.18 -15.77 7.10
N LYS A 219 -9.96 -15.40 6.08
CA LYS A 219 -9.94 -14.05 5.53
C LYS A 219 -10.80 -13.13 6.40
N LEU A 220 -10.20 -12.05 6.89
CA LEU A 220 -10.87 -11.01 7.64
C LEU A 220 -11.66 -10.10 6.68
N PRO A 221 -12.76 -9.48 7.12
CA PRO A 221 -13.53 -8.58 6.27
C PRO A 221 -12.84 -7.23 6.04
N SER A 222 -11.84 -6.88 6.86
CA SER A 222 -11.01 -5.68 6.73
C SER A 222 -9.65 -5.90 7.41
N GLY A 223 -8.74 -4.92 7.32
CA GLY A 223 -7.41 -4.99 7.91
C GLY A 223 -7.43 -5.09 9.44
N ALA A 224 -6.65 -6.00 10.01
CA ALA A 224 -6.48 -6.10 11.46
C ALA A 224 -5.61 -4.95 11.98
N THR A 225 -5.93 -4.45 13.16
CA THR A 225 -5.20 -3.36 13.84
C THR A 225 -4.57 -3.82 15.14
N ALA A 226 -5.33 -4.54 15.97
CA ALA A 226 -4.87 -5.11 17.22
C ALA A 226 -5.56 -6.45 17.48
N MET A 227 -4.96 -7.28 18.34
CA MET A 227 -5.48 -8.59 18.70
C MET A 227 -5.18 -8.89 20.17
N VAL A 228 -6.14 -9.52 20.87
CA VAL A 228 -5.99 -9.92 22.27
C VAL A 228 -6.64 -11.28 22.53
N PRO A 229 -6.02 -12.17 23.33
CA PRO A 229 -6.69 -13.39 23.79
C PRO A 229 -7.76 -13.03 24.83
N VAL A 230 -8.92 -13.68 24.71
CA VAL A 230 -10.05 -13.55 25.61
C VAL A 230 -10.26 -14.91 26.28
N LEU A 231 -9.64 -15.08 27.44
CA LEU A 231 -9.70 -16.32 28.22
C LEU A 231 -10.90 -16.29 29.17
N LEU A 232 -11.88 -17.16 28.92
CA LEU A 232 -13.10 -17.27 29.72
C LEU A 232 -13.06 -18.57 30.54
N ARG A 233 -12.36 -18.54 31.68
CA ARG A 233 -12.15 -19.72 32.55
C ARG A 233 -13.47 -20.38 32.99
N HIS A 234 -14.53 -19.59 33.22
CA HIS A 234 -15.84 -20.10 33.64
C HIS A 234 -16.58 -20.90 32.55
N LEU A 235 -16.24 -20.70 31.27
CA LEU A 235 -16.80 -21.45 30.14
C LEU A 235 -15.83 -22.48 29.55
N GLY A 236 -14.57 -22.51 30.02
CA GLY A 236 -13.52 -23.32 29.39
C GLY A 236 -13.28 -22.95 27.92
N LEU A 237 -13.44 -21.66 27.58
CA LEU A 237 -13.39 -21.16 26.21
C LEU A 237 -12.30 -20.10 26.09
N THR A 238 -11.41 -20.26 25.10
CA THR A 238 -10.46 -19.22 24.71
C THR A 238 -10.84 -18.66 23.35
N LEU A 239 -11.16 -17.37 23.29
CA LEU A 239 -11.43 -16.64 22.06
C LEU A 239 -10.26 -15.72 21.71
N VAL A 240 -10.20 -15.30 20.45
CA VAL A 240 -9.26 -14.28 19.98
C VAL A 240 -10.08 -13.10 19.46
N ALA A 241 -10.00 -11.97 20.15
CA ALA A 241 -10.62 -10.74 19.70
C ALA A 241 -9.67 -10.03 18.73
N VAL A 242 -10.16 -9.75 17.53
CA VAL A 242 -9.43 -9.04 16.46
C VAL A 242 -10.15 -7.74 16.17
N ALA A 243 -9.48 -6.61 16.40
CA ALA A 243 -9.97 -5.30 15.99
C ALA A 243 -9.67 -5.07 14.51
N LEU A 244 -10.67 -4.59 13.78
CA LEU A 244 -10.60 -4.33 12.36
C LEU A 244 -10.70 -2.84 12.06
N THR A 245 -10.12 -2.44 10.93
CA THR A 245 -10.32 -1.10 10.37
C THR A 245 -11.81 -0.86 10.10
N GLY A 246 -12.33 0.28 10.53
CA GLY A 246 -13.76 0.60 10.47
C GLY A 246 -14.53 0.36 11.78
N GLY A 247 -13.85 -0.07 12.85
CA GLY A 247 -14.42 -0.10 14.21
C GLY A 247 -15.14 -1.38 14.60
N SER A 248 -15.13 -2.42 13.77
CA SER A 248 -15.63 -3.74 14.17
C SER A 248 -14.56 -4.53 14.94
N VAL A 249 -14.97 -5.22 16.00
CA VAL A 249 -14.14 -6.14 16.78
C VAL A 249 -14.79 -7.51 16.74
N ASN A 250 -14.15 -8.45 16.06
CA ASN A 250 -14.67 -9.79 15.85
C ASN A 250 -14.00 -10.77 16.83
N PHE A 251 -14.78 -11.67 17.43
CA PHE A 251 -14.29 -12.71 18.33
C PHE A 251 -14.23 -14.03 17.59
N TYR A 252 -13.05 -14.62 17.50
CA TYR A 252 -12.82 -15.86 16.76
C TYR A 252 -12.56 -17.04 17.71
N SER A 253 -13.14 -18.19 17.40
CA SER A 253 -12.76 -19.50 17.93
C SER A 253 -12.30 -20.37 16.76
N GLY A 254 -10.98 -20.51 16.60
CA GLY A 254 -10.41 -21.09 15.38
C GLY A 254 -10.85 -20.32 14.14
N CYS A 255 -11.55 -20.99 13.23
CA CYS A 255 -12.05 -20.37 12.00
C CYS A 255 -13.38 -19.63 12.14
N GLN A 256 -14.09 -19.83 13.25
CA GLN A 256 -15.48 -19.42 13.40
C GLN A 256 -15.57 -18.08 14.13
N VAL A 257 -16.42 -17.18 13.61
CA VAL A 257 -16.76 -15.93 14.29
C VAL A 257 -17.84 -16.26 15.32
N MET A 258 -17.56 -15.98 16.58
CA MET A 258 -18.45 -16.25 17.70
C MET A 258 -19.30 -15.03 18.04
N ASP A 259 -18.72 -13.83 17.95
CA ASP A 259 -19.43 -12.60 18.23
C ASP A 259 -18.76 -11.40 17.53
N THR A 260 -19.47 -10.29 17.41
CA THR A 260 -18.96 -9.03 16.83
C THR A 260 -19.44 -7.84 17.63
N ILE A 261 -18.52 -6.98 18.04
CA ILE A 261 -18.80 -5.72 18.73
C ILE A 261 -18.49 -4.56 17.76
N ALA A 262 -19.38 -3.57 17.71
CA ALA A 262 -19.14 -2.34 16.99
C ALA A 262 -18.61 -1.25 17.95
N ALA A 263 -17.54 -0.58 17.54
CA ALA A 263 -17.00 0.64 18.09
C ALA A 263 -17.30 1.81 17.13
N PRO A 264 -17.36 3.06 17.62
CA PRO A 264 -17.69 4.22 16.78
C PRO A 264 -16.61 4.56 15.75
N ASP A 265 -15.38 4.10 15.97
CA ASP A 265 -14.21 4.38 15.14
C ASP A 265 -13.23 3.19 15.26
N THR A 266 -12.20 3.17 14.42
CA THR A 266 -11.16 2.14 14.40
C THR A 266 -10.47 2.03 15.75
N VAL A 267 -10.44 0.82 16.29
CA VAL A 267 -9.81 0.51 17.58
C VAL A 267 -8.31 0.36 17.37
N SER A 268 -7.50 1.14 18.07
CA SER A 268 -6.03 1.10 18.03
C SER A 268 -5.45 0.09 19.02
N ALA A 269 -6.07 -0.08 20.18
CA ALA A 269 -5.61 -0.99 21.23
C ALA A 269 -6.77 -1.74 21.91
N LEU A 270 -6.49 -2.98 22.28
CA LEU A 270 -7.38 -3.92 22.96
C LEU A 270 -6.70 -4.44 24.22
N LEU A 271 -7.44 -4.51 25.32
CA LEU A 271 -7.01 -5.24 26.52
C LEU A 271 -8.20 -5.97 27.14
N PHE A 272 -8.05 -7.26 27.40
CA PHE A 272 -9.06 -8.06 28.08
C PHE A 272 -8.54 -8.52 29.44
N GLY A 273 -9.33 -8.34 30.49
CA GLY A 273 -8.97 -8.81 31.83
C GLY A 273 -9.88 -8.25 32.92
N ARG A 274 -9.40 -8.35 34.15
CA ARG A 274 -10.10 -7.82 35.32
C ARG A 274 -9.97 -6.30 35.38
N PHE A 275 -11.09 -5.60 35.45
CA PHE A 275 -11.16 -4.15 35.63
C PHE A 275 -11.98 -3.83 36.88
N GLY A 276 -11.29 -3.42 37.96
CA GLY A 276 -11.91 -3.23 39.26
C GLY A 276 -12.41 -4.54 39.86
N GLN A 277 -13.71 -4.63 40.12
CA GLN A 277 -14.36 -5.82 40.69
C GLN A 277 -14.86 -6.82 39.63
N GLU A 278 -14.85 -6.43 38.35
CA GLU A 278 -15.34 -7.28 37.26
C GLU A 278 -14.20 -8.01 36.57
N ASP A 279 -14.25 -9.34 36.58
CA ASP A 279 -13.19 -10.22 36.04
C ASP A 279 -13.13 -10.25 34.51
N HIS A 280 -14.22 -9.88 33.83
CA HIS A 280 -14.37 -10.02 32.38
C HIS A 280 -14.71 -8.68 31.73
N SER A 281 -13.72 -7.80 31.65
CA SER A 281 -13.83 -6.48 31.02
C SER A 281 -12.92 -6.39 29.80
N LEU A 282 -13.48 -5.92 28.69
CA LEU A 282 -12.75 -5.56 27.49
C LEU A 282 -12.61 -4.04 27.40
N VAL A 283 -11.39 -3.56 27.42
CA VAL A 283 -11.04 -2.15 27.23
C VAL A 283 -10.60 -1.94 25.80
N LEU A 284 -11.20 -0.94 25.15
CA LEU A 284 -10.96 -0.54 23.78
C LEU A 284 -10.50 0.91 23.76
N VAL A 285 -9.47 1.22 22.98
CA VAL A 285 -9.02 2.59 22.70
C VAL A 285 -9.13 2.82 21.20
N THR A 286 -9.79 3.89 20.77
CA THR A 286 -9.90 4.25 19.35
C THR A 286 -8.77 5.16 18.89
N ILE A 287 -8.54 5.27 17.58
CA ILE A 287 -7.57 6.21 17.00
C ILE A 287 -7.97 7.67 17.30
N SER A 288 -9.28 7.96 17.35
CA SER A 288 -9.83 9.25 17.80
C SER A 288 -9.61 9.57 19.29
N GLY A 289 -9.06 8.64 20.08
CA GLY A 289 -8.77 8.84 21.50
C GLY A 289 -9.93 8.52 22.45
N HIS A 290 -11.01 7.88 21.98
CA HIS A 290 -12.09 7.42 22.85
C HIS A 290 -11.67 6.16 23.61
N LEU A 291 -12.03 6.10 24.90
CA LEU A 291 -11.88 4.93 25.76
C LEU A 291 -13.25 4.28 25.98
N LEU A 292 -13.40 3.02 25.58
CA LEU A 292 -14.65 2.25 25.75
C LEU A 292 -14.37 1.03 26.62
N VAL A 293 -15.17 0.84 27.66
CA VAL A 293 -15.09 -0.34 28.53
C VAL A 293 -16.35 -1.16 28.35
N LYS A 294 -16.21 -2.42 27.95
CA LYS A 294 -17.30 -3.38 27.75
C LYS A 294 -17.17 -4.49 28.78
N ILE A 295 -18.15 -4.60 29.67
CA ILE A 295 -18.20 -5.65 30.70
C ILE A 295 -19.02 -6.82 30.17
N LEU A 296 -18.46 -8.02 30.20
CA LEU A 296 -19.13 -9.23 29.78
C LEU A 296 -20.09 -9.71 30.87
N LYS A 297 -21.34 -9.99 30.48
CA LYS A 297 -22.33 -10.56 31.42
C LYS A 297 -21.97 -12.01 31.76
N ARG A 298 -22.14 -12.40 33.04
CA ARG A 298 -21.91 -13.78 33.51
C ARG A 298 -22.77 -14.84 32.82
N THR A 299 -23.91 -14.45 32.28
CA THR A 299 -24.85 -15.33 31.57
C THR A 299 -24.60 -15.38 30.06
N ALA A 300 -23.54 -14.74 29.55
CA ALA A 300 -23.25 -14.72 28.13
C ALA A 300 -22.83 -16.11 27.64
N GLN A 301 -23.42 -16.55 26.53
CA GLN A 301 -23.03 -17.76 25.83
C GLN A 301 -22.54 -17.36 24.44
N PHE A 302 -21.38 -17.88 24.04
CA PHE A 302 -20.82 -17.66 22.72
C PHE A 302 -21.22 -18.84 21.83
N THR A 303 -22.12 -18.60 20.90
CA THR A 303 -22.47 -19.57 19.86
C THR A 303 -21.81 -19.16 18.57
N ALA A 304 -21.32 -20.13 17.79
CA ALA A 304 -20.76 -19.84 16.48
C ALA A 304 -21.85 -19.14 15.65
N GLN A 305 -21.57 -17.92 15.22
CA GLN A 305 -22.43 -17.29 14.22
C GLN A 305 -22.25 -18.14 12.98
N SER A 306 -23.34 -18.79 12.54
CA SER A 306 -23.38 -19.32 11.20
C SER A 306 -23.14 -18.12 10.29
N SER A 307 -21.93 -18.05 9.73
CA SER A 307 -21.64 -17.12 8.66
C SER A 307 -22.70 -17.40 7.61
N GLY A 308 -23.70 -16.52 7.55
CA GLY A 308 -24.79 -16.52 6.59
C GLY A 308 -24.32 -16.27 5.17
N THR A 309 -23.10 -16.69 4.82
CA THR A 309 -22.81 -17.21 3.50
C THR A 309 -23.50 -18.57 3.40
N GLY A 310 -24.84 -18.55 3.37
CA GLY A 310 -25.54 -19.51 2.55
C GLY A 310 -24.94 -19.35 1.16
N MET A 311 -23.95 -20.18 0.84
CA MET A 311 -23.82 -20.63 -0.54
C MET A 311 -25.17 -21.25 -0.81
N VAL A 312 -26.05 -20.45 -1.40
CA VAL A 312 -27.33 -20.91 -1.91
C VAL A 312 -26.98 -22.16 -2.70
N PRO A 313 -27.52 -23.34 -2.35
CA PRO A 313 -27.18 -24.58 -3.04
C PRO A 313 -27.27 -24.30 -4.54
N PRO A 314 -26.33 -24.78 -5.38
CA PRO A 314 -26.28 -24.45 -6.80
C PRO A 314 -27.61 -24.72 -7.55
N GLN A 315 -28.49 -25.51 -6.96
CA GLN A 315 -29.86 -25.81 -7.42
C GLN A 315 -30.88 -24.65 -7.27
N GLN A 316 -30.56 -23.56 -6.58
CA GLN A 316 -31.45 -22.39 -6.39
C GLN A 316 -31.01 -21.14 -7.17
N ILE A 317 -29.96 -21.23 -8.00
CA ILE A 317 -29.61 -20.15 -8.95
C ILE A 317 -30.65 -20.18 -10.08
N LYS A 318 -31.72 -19.40 -9.91
CA LYS A 318 -32.71 -19.18 -10.97
C LYS A 318 -32.02 -18.49 -12.14
N MET A 319 -31.68 -19.23 -13.18
CA MET A 319 -31.14 -18.65 -14.41
C MET A 319 -32.16 -17.66 -14.98
N LEU A 320 -31.79 -16.39 -15.05
CA LEU A 320 -32.60 -15.32 -15.63
C LEU A 320 -32.55 -15.40 -17.15
N VAL A 321 -33.05 -16.50 -17.73
CA VAL A 321 -33.17 -16.65 -19.18
C VAL A 321 -34.41 -15.87 -19.63
N PRO A 322 -34.27 -14.84 -20.48
CA PRO A 322 -35.42 -14.12 -21.00
C PRO A 322 -36.33 -15.06 -21.79
N LYS A 323 -37.65 -14.95 -21.57
CA LYS A 323 -38.63 -15.77 -22.30
C LYS A 323 -38.75 -15.25 -23.74
N LYS A 324 -38.68 -16.16 -24.71
CA LYS A 324 -38.96 -15.86 -26.12
C LYS A 324 -40.44 -15.49 -26.28
N THR A 325 -40.70 -14.33 -26.87
CA THR A 325 -42.05 -13.83 -27.11
C THR A 325 -42.64 -14.43 -28.39
N LYS A 326 -43.95 -14.27 -28.58
CA LYS A 326 -44.64 -14.67 -29.81
C LYS A 326 -44.01 -14.03 -31.06
N LEU A 327 -43.58 -12.77 -30.96
CA LEU A 327 -42.91 -12.05 -32.05
C LEU A 327 -41.63 -12.75 -32.52
N PHE A 328 -40.81 -13.26 -31.58
CA PHE A 328 -39.62 -14.04 -31.92
C PHE A 328 -39.98 -15.31 -32.72
N MET A 329 -41.07 -15.99 -32.33
CA MET A 329 -41.52 -17.19 -33.03
C MET A 329 -42.05 -16.88 -34.44
N GLU A 330 -42.84 -15.81 -34.58
CA GLU A 330 -43.35 -15.34 -35.87
C GLU A 330 -42.21 -14.91 -36.81
N GLN A 331 -41.19 -14.21 -36.30
CA GLN A 331 -39.99 -13.87 -37.08
C GLN A 331 -39.24 -15.12 -37.55
N THR A 332 -39.08 -16.12 -36.69
CA THR A 332 -38.42 -17.39 -37.04
C THR A 332 -39.15 -18.12 -38.18
N LEU A 333 -40.49 -18.11 -38.17
CA LEU A 333 -41.28 -18.72 -39.25
C LEU A 333 -41.10 -17.96 -40.58
N ARG A 334 -41.14 -16.62 -40.52
CA ARG A 334 -40.88 -15.76 -41.71
C ARG A 334 -39.49 -15.99 -42.29
N GLU A 335 -38.47 -16.07 -41.43
CA GLU A 335 -37.09 -16.34 -41.86
C GLU A 335 -36.97 -17.71 -42.52
N ARG A 336 -37.64 -18.74 -41.99
CA ARG A 336 -37.65 -20.10 -42.55
C ARG A 336 -38.31 -20.19 -43.93
N GLU A 337 -39.38 -19.44 -44.16
CA GLU A 337 -40.10 -19.45 -45.44
C GLU A 337 -39.34 -18.67 -46.54
N ASN A 338 -38.62 -17.60 -46.17
CA ASN A 338 -38.00 -16.66 -47.12
C ASN A 338 -36.47 -16.56 -47.00
N VAL A 339 -35.79 -17.65 -46.60
CA VAL A 339 -34.33 -17.68 -46.35
C VAL A 339 -33.51 -17.13 -47.53
N VAL A 340 -33.81 -17.59 -48.74
CA VAL A 340 -32.99 -17.30 -49.94
C VAL A 340 -33.07 -15.82 -50.32
N ALA A 341 -34.28 -15.25 -50.32
CA ALA A 341 -34.49 -13.84 -50.65
C ALA A 341 -33.87 -12.90 -49.61
N MET A 342 -33.98 -13.23 -48.31
CA MET A 342 -33.35 -12.46 -47.24
C MET A 342 -31.82 -12.49 -47.35
N HIS A 343 -31.23 -13.65 -47.63
CA HIS A 343 -29.78 -13.78 -47.82
C HIS A 343 -29.30 -12.95 -49.02
N GLN A 344 -29.98 -13.05 -50.17
CA GLN A 344 -29.61 -12.30 -51.38
C GLN A 344 -29.69 -10.78 -51.17
N THR A 345 -30.76 -10.30 -50.52
CA THR A 345 -30.95 -8.88 -50.19
C THR A 345 -29.85 -8.40 -49.24
N PHE A 346 -29.55 -9.18 -48.20
CA PHE A 346 -28.47 -8.85 -47.27
C PHE A 346 -27.10 -8.78 -47.95
N GLN A 347 -26.78 -9.71 -48.85
CA GLN A 347 -25.50 -9.67 -49.59
C GLN A 347 -25.41 -8.45 -50.51
N HIS A 348 -26.49 -8.14 -51.22
CA HIS A 348 -26.55 -6.95 -52.08
C HIS A 348 -26.35 -5.66 -51.27
N ASP A 349 -27.07 -5.51 -50.16
CA ASP A 349 -26.99 -4.31 -49.32
C ASP A 349 -25.66 -4.21 -48.58
N LEU A 350 -25.09 -5.34 -48.14
CA LEU A 350 -23.75 -5.38 -47.55
C LEU A 350 -22.69 -4.96 -48.57
N PHE A 351 -22.80 -5.38 -49.82
CA PHE A 351 -21.88 -4.96 -50.87
C PHE A 351 -21.99 -3.44 -51.14
N ARG A 352 -23.22 -2.92 -51.22
CA ARG A 352 -23.46 -1.48 -51.37
C ARG A 352 -22.94 -0.68 -50.18
N LEU A 353 -23.12 -1.20 -48.96
CA LEU A 353 -22.59 -0.61 -47.74
C LEU A 353 -21.06 -0.54 -47.80
N ARG A 354 -20.38 -1.65 -48.14
CA ARG A 354 -18.91 -1.70 -48.30
C ARG A 354 -18.41 -0.69 -49.33
N LEU A 355 -19.10 -0.56 -50.46
CA LEU A 355 -18.74 0.41 -51.48
C LEU A 355 -18.90 1.85 -50.99
N ASN A 356 -20.02 2.16 -50.33
CA ASN A 356 -20.29 3.48 -49.79
C ASN A 356 -19.32 3.85 -48.66
N THR A 357 -18.99 2.90 -47.76
CA THR A 357 -18.01 3.13 -46.71
C THR A 357 -16.61 3.31 -47.27
N ALA A 358 -16.21 2.54 -48.29
CA ALA A 358 -14.93 2.72 -48.96
C ALA A 358 -14.84 4.11 -49.62
N ARG A 359 -15.87 4.54 -50.35
CA ARG A 359 -15.93 5.89 -50.95
C ARG A 359 -15.85 6.99 -49.89
N ALA A 360 -16.62 6.88 -48.81
CA ALA A 360 -16.59 7.84 -47.72
C ALA A 360 -15.22 7.89 -47.01
N CYS A 361 -14.59 6.73 -46.81
CA CYS A 361 -13.26 6.61 -46.22
C CYS A 361 -12.18 7.26 -47.10
N VAL A 362 -12.21 7.02 -48.41
CA VAL A 362 -11.29 7.67 -49.36
C VAL A 362 -11.47 9.19 -49.35
N ASN A 363 -12.73 9.67 -49.36
CA ASN A 363 -13.00 11.10 -49.27
C ASN A 363 -12.48 11.72 -47.96
N ALA A 364 -12.62 11.03 -46.83
CA ALA A 364 -12.11 11.47 -45.52
C ALA A 364 -10.57 11.48 -45.46
N LEU A 365 -9.91 10.48 -46.07
CA LEU A 365 -8.45 10.43 -46.17
C LEU A 365 -7.90 11.53 -47.09
N GLN A 366 -8.56 11.80 -48.22
CA GLN A 366 -8.18 12.87 -49.14
C GLN A 366 -8.39 14.28 -48.56
N SER A 367 -9.38 14.44 -47.68
CA SER A 367 -9.68 15.71 -47.00
C SER A 367 -8.97 15.87 -45.66
N CYS A 368 -8.18 14.87 -45.23
CA CYS A 368 -7.46 14.82 -43.95
C CYS A 368 -8.34 15.08 -42.72
N SER A 369 -9.66 14.85 -42.83
CA SER A 369 -10.66 15.20 -41.80
C SER A 369 -10.71 14.23 -40.62
N ASN A 370 -9.68 13.40 -40.45
CA ASN A 370 -9.61 12.39 -39.41
C ASN A 370 -8.82 12.96 -38.22
N PRO A 371 -9.31 12.81 -36.97
CA PRO A 371 -8.60 13.27 -35.78
C PRO A 371 -7.40 12.39 -35.40
N VAL A 372 -7.16 11.32 -36.16
CA VAL A 372 -6.05 10.37 -35.97
C VAL A 372 -5.32 10.21 -37.29
N SER A 373 -3.99 10.27 -37.23
CA SER A 373 -3.13 10.24 -38.41
C SER A 373 -3.15 8.85 -39.00
N ALA A 374 -3.33 8.76 -40.32
CA ALA A 374 -3.24 7.51 -41.07
C ALA A 374 -1.78 7.07 -41.30
N ASN A 375 -0.80 7.92 -40.97
CA ASN A 375 0.60 7.66 -41.23
C ASN A 375 1.21 6.80 -40.12
N ILE A 376 1.59 5.57 -40.44
CA ILE A 376 2.09 4.55 -39.48
C ILE A 376 3.35 5.05 -38.74
N ASN A 377 4.16 5.89 -39.39
CA ASN A 377 5.40 6.42 -38.82
C ASN A 377 5.16 7.62 -37.89
N GLU A 378 4.01 8.29 -37.99
CA GLU A 378 3.66 9.49 -37.22
C GLU A 378 2.19 9.41 -36.76
N PRO A 379 1.86 8.47 -35.85
CA PRO A 379 0.51 8.30 -35.34
C PRO A 379 0.21 9.42 -34.34
N LEU A 380 -0.30 10.53 -34.85
CA LEU A 380 -0.75 11.67 -34.05
C LEU A 380 -2.25 11.57 -33.80
N LYS A 381 -2.65 11.90 -32.59
CA LYS A 381 -4.05 12.08 -32.22
C LYS A 381 -4.26 13.52 -31.81
N MET A 382 -5.29 14.14 -32.39
CA MET A 382 -5.72 15.48 -32.04
C MET A 382 -7.11 15.46 -31.43
N SER A 383 -7.34 16.33 -30.45
CA SER A 383 -8.69 16.70 -30.03
C SER A 383 -8.76 18.20 -29.84
N ALA A 384 -9.89 18.79 -30.21
CA ALA A 384 -10.11 20.21 -30.05
C ALA A 384 -11.39 20.45 -29.25
N GLN A 385 -11.32 21.36 -28.29
CA GLN A 385 -12.42 21.73 -27.41
C GLN A 385 -12.54 23.25 -27.42
N VAL A 386 -13.78 23.75 -27.41
CA VAL A 386 -14.06 25.18 -27.32
C VAL A 386 -14.64 25.46 -25.94
N LEU A 387 -14.06 26.41 -25.23
CA LEU A 387 -14.57 26.92 -23.96
C LEU A 387 -14.94 28.38 -24.10
N GLY A 388 -16.08 28.76 -23.52
CA GLY A 388 -16.61 30.13 -23.56
C GLY A 388 -18.01 30.17 -24.16
N LEU A 389 -18.77 31.19 -23.76
CA LEU A 389 -20.15 31.42 -24.20
C LEU A 389 -20.28 32.66 -25.11
N GLY A 390 -19.15 33.27 -25.48
CA GLY A 390 -19.08 34.48 -26.33
C GLY A 390 -18.87 35.77 -25.53
N PRO A 391 -18.42 36.87 -26.18
CA PRO A 391 -17.96 36.97 -27.58
C PRO A 391 -16.56 36.40 -27.83
N THR A 392 -15.82 36.08 -26.77
CA THR A 392 -14.48 35.47 -26.85
C THR A 392 -14.54 33.98 -26.52
N PHE A 393 -14.01 33.15 -27.41
CA PHE A 393 -13.92 31.70 -27.25
C PHE A 393 -12.47 31.27 -27.11
N LYS A 394 -12.20 30.40 -26.14
CA LYS A 394 -10.89 29.78 -25.95
C LYS A 394 -10.87 28.41 -26.61
N ILE A 395 -10.04 28.24 -27.63
CA ILE A 395 -9.86 26.98 -28.33
C ILE A 395 -8.70 26.22 -27.69
N HIS A 396 -9.00 25.07 -27.11
CA HIS A 396 -8.03 24.13 -26.56
C HIS A 396 -7.76 22.99 -27.53
N ILE A 397 -6.51 22.82 -27.93
CA ILE A 397 -6.06 21.74 -28.80
C ILE A 397 -5.17 20.81 -27.99
N THR A 398 -5.55 19.55 -27.90
CA THR A 398 -4.72 18.50 -27.30
C THR A 398 -4.07 17.69 -28.40
N LEU A 399 -2.75 17.60 -28.37
CA LEU A 399 -1.95 16.76 -29.27
C LEU A 399 -1.29 15.65 -28.49
N GLU A 400 -1.41 14.42 -28.99
CA GLU A 400 -0.84 13.23 -28.39
C GLU A 400 -0.09 12.43 -29.46
N ASN A 401 1.17 12.09 -29.15
CA ASN A 401 1.96 11.18 -29.98
C ASN A 401 1.70 9.75 -29.52
N MET A 402 1.01 8.97 -30.36
CA MET A 402 0.64 7.58 -30.11
C MET A 402 1.72 6.59 -30.56
N SER A 403 2.92 7.05 -30.90
CA SER A 403 4.02 6.16 -31.26
C SER A 403 4.57 5.45 -30.01
N VAL A 404 5.32 4.36 -30.21
CA VAL A 404 5.93 3.60 -29.11
C VAL A 404 7.27 4.23 -28.68
N SER A 405 8.04 4.77 -29.62
CA SER A 405 9.42 5.21 -29.39
C SER A 405 9.87 6.42 -30.21
N ASN A 406 9.09 6.86 -31.19
CA ASN A 406 9.56 7.83 -32.18
C ASN A 406 8.99 9.22 -31.86
N PRO A 407 9.84 10.19 -31.45
CA PRO A 407 9.39 11.57 -31.26
C PRO A 407 9.04 12.20 -32.61
N VAL A 408 8.04 13.07 -32.62
CA VAL A 408 7.65 13.83 -33.83
C VAL A 408 8.10 15.28 -33.67
N THR A 409 8.83 15.79 -34.65
CA THR A 409 9.35 17.17 -34.70
C THR A 409 8.74 17.95 -35.87
N ASP A 410 8.98 19.26 -35.87
CA ASP A 410 8.69 20.16 -36.99
C ASP A 410 7.20 20.26 -37.35
N LEU A 411 6.35 20.22 -36.32
CA LEU A 411 4.92 20.41 -36.45
C LEU A 411 4.52 21.86 -36.17
N ALA A 412 3.47 22.32 -36.85
CA ALA A 412 2.82 23.59 -36.56
C ALA A 412 1.30 23.41 -36.60
N ILE A 413 0.61 24.17 -35.76
CA ILE A 413 -0.86 24.28 -35.74
C ILE A 413 -1.21 25.58 -36.45
N THR A 414 -2.14 25.49 -37.39
CA THR A 414 -2.70 26.64 -38.12
C THR A 414 -4.21 26.62 -38.07
N PHE A 415 -4.82 27.80 -38.11
CA PHE A 415 -6.27 27.96 -38.07
C PHE A 415 -6.77 28.59 -39.36
N HIS A 416 -7.93 28.14 -39.82
CA HIS A 416 -8.63 28.71 -40.96
C HIS A 416 -10.09 28.96 -40.59
N CYS A 417 -10.49 30.21 -40.65
CA CYS A 417 -11.84 30.70 -40.43
C CYS A 417 -12.19 31.75 -41.49
N ASP A 418 -13.46 32.09 -41.63
CA ASP A 418 -13.86 33.26 -42.40
C ASP A 418 -13.63 34.52 -41.54
N ASP A 419 -12.75 35.40 -42.02
CA ASP A 419 -12.30 36.62 -41.34
C ASP A 419 -13.45 37.62 -41.05
N LYS A 420 -14.63 37.41 -41.67
CA LYS A 420 -15.85 38.19 -41.38
C LYS A 420 -16.50 37.81 -40.06
N PHE A 421 -16.26 36.59 -39.56
CA PHE A 421 -16.93 36.05 -38.38
C PHE A 421 -16.00 35.95 -37.17
N TYR A 422 -14.73 35.57 -37.37
CA TYR A 422 -13.79 35.34 -36.27
C TYR A 422 -12.42 35.94 -36.52
N ILE A 423 -11.82 36.56 -35.50
CA ILE A 423 -10.39 36.88 -35.45
C ILE A 423 -9.71 35.96 -34.43
N ILE A 424 -8.57 35.37 -34.82
CA ILE A 424 -7.79 34.48 -33.97
C ILE A 424 -6.49 35.18 -33.57
N GLU A 425 -6.24 35.30 -32.26
CA GLU A 425 -5.04 36.00 -31.75
C GLU A 425 -3.73 35.34 -32.17
N LYS A 426 -3.70 34.00 -32.15
CA LYS A 426 -2.53 33.19 -32.50
C LYS A 426 -2.89 32.23 -33.64
N PRO A 427 -2.88 32.70 -34.90
CA PRO A 427 -3.27 31.90 -36.06
C PRO A 427 -2.22 30.84 -36.44
N PHE A 428 -0.99 30.98 -35.95
CA PHE A 428 0.11 30.03 -36.15
C PHE A 428 0.78 29.73 -34.81
N ILE A 429 0.89 28.44 -34.45
CA ILE A 429 1.56 27.96 -33.24
C ILE A 429 2.58 26.90 -33.63
N GLN A 430 3.86 27.16 -33.35
CA GLN A 430 4.91 26.16 -33.53
C GLN A 430 4.85 25.13 -32.40
N VAL A 431 4.77 23.84 -32.76
CA VAL A 431 4.63 22.75 -31.79
C VAL A 431 6.04 22.25 -31.41
N PRO A 432 6.35 22.16 -30.10
CA PRO A 432 7.61 21.56 -29.65
C PRO A 432 7.66 20.06 -29.99
N MET A 433 8.84 19.45 -29.86
CA MET A 433 9.01 18.01 -30.07
C MET A 433 8.01 17.20 -29.22
N LEU A 434 7.15 16.41 -29.88
CA LEU A 434 6.15 15.58 -29.22
C LEU A 434 6.76 14.23 -28.83
N VAL A 435 7.08 14.10 -27.55
CA VAL A 435 7.53 12.81 -26.97
C VAL A 435 6.38 11.79 -26.95
N PRO A 436 6.65 10.51 -27.28
CA PRO A 436 5.66 9.44 -27.24
C PRO A 436 4.95 9.32 -25.89
N GLY A 437 3.62 9.16 -25.88
CA GLY A 437 2.82 8.92 -24.68
C GLY A 437 2.53 10.15 -23.81
N LEU A 438 3.00 11.35 -24.19
CA LEU A 438 2.68 12.61 -23.51
C LEU A 438 1.59 13.38 -24.26
N THR A 439 0.68 14.00 -23.50
CA THR A 439 -0.35 14.88 -24.02
C THR A 439 0.08 16.34 -23.89
N TYR A 440 0.14 17.05 -25.01
CA TYR A 440 0.47 18.47 -25.07
C TYR A 440 -0.80 19.28 -25.31
N LYS A 441 -0.93 20.42 -24.62
CA LYS A 441 -2.09 21.30 -24.73
C LYS A 441 -1.67 22.65 -25.29
N PHE A 442 -2.37 23.08 -26.32
CA PHE A 442 -2.18 24.37 -26.98
C PHE A 442 -3.47 25.17 -26.87
N GLU A 443 -3.34 26.48 -26.75
CA GLU A 443 -4.48 27.37 -26.53
C GLU A 443 -4.38 28.56 -27.49
N SER A 444 -5.51 28.88 -28.12
CA SER A 444 -5.68 30.09 -28.92
C SER A 444 -7.04 30.71 -28.61
N VAL A 445 -7.15 32.03 -28.69
CA VAL A 445 -8.40 32.75 -28.47
C VAL A 445 -8.97 33.16 -29.82
N ALA A 446 -10.25 32.88 -30.03
CA ALA A 446 -11.04 33.29 -31.17
C ALA A 446 -12.12 34.28 -30.71
N GLU A 447 -12.09 35.50 -31.23
CA GLU A 447 -13.06 36.55 -30.96
C GLU A 447 -14.11 36.60 -32.08
N CYS A 448 -15.39 36.56 -31.70
CA CYS A 448 -16.51 36.66 -32.63
C CYS A 448 -16.86 38.12 -32.92
N ILE A 449 -16.83 38.51 -34.20
CA ILE A 449 -17.04 39.90 -34.65
C ILE A 449 -18.38 40.07 -35.37
N ALA A 450 -19.08 38.96 -35.62
CA ALA A 450 -20.38 39.01 -36.27
C ALA A 450 -21.43 39.68 -35.37
N GLU A 451 -22.03 40.78 -35.84
CA GLU A 451 -23.10 41.51 -35.13
C GLU A 451 -24.40 40.71 -34.99
N VAL A 452 -24.56 39.66 -35.80
CA VAL A 452 -25.71 38.75 -35.81
C VAL A 452 -25.25 37.40 -35.26
N GLY A 453 -26.04 36.76 -34.40
CA GLY A 453 -25.75 35.45 -33.77
C GLY A 453 -25.66 34.27 -34.75
N VAL A 454 -24.69 34.32 -35.66
CA VAL A 454 -24.40 33.32 -36.70
C VAL A 454 -23.18 32.53 -36.27
N SER A 455 -23.31 31.21 -36.22
CA SER A 455 -22.20 30.29 -35.97
C SER A 455 -21.59 29.79 -37.28
N ASP A 456 -20.29 29.96 -37.45
CA ASP A 456 -19.51 29.32 -38.53
C ASP A 456 -18.44 28.34 -37.99
N GLN A 457 -17.82 27.58 -38.89
CA GLN A 457 -16.82 26.54 -38.57
C GLN A 457 -15.40 27.10 -38.58
N VAL A 458 -14.62 26.75 -37.55
CA VAL A 458 -13.16 26.99 -37.52
C VAL A 458 -12.46 25.67 -37.83
N ARG A 459 -11.57 25.67 -38.83
CA ARG A 459 -10.76 24.51 -39.19
C ARG A 459 -9.37 24.64 -38.58
N VAL A 460 -8.91 23.61 -37.90
CA VAL A 460 -7.57 23.52 -37.31
C VAL A 460 -6.77 22.51 -38.12
N PHE A 461 -5.62 22.92 -38.64
CA PHE A 461 -4.71 22.07 -39.39
C PHE A 461 -3.42 21.87 -38.62
N ILE A 462 -2.97 20.63 -38.53
CA ILE A 462 -1.63 20.27 -38.08
C ILE A 462 -0.81 19.96 -39.31
N VAL A 463 0.21 20.77 -39.54
CA VAL A 463 1.09 20.68 -40.71
C VAL A 463 2.51 20.38 -40.26
N LYS A 464 3.25 19.66 -41.10
CA LYS A 464 4.70 19.54 -40.96
C LYS A 464 5.35 20.69 -41.73
N LEU A 465 6.35 21.36 -41.15
CA LEU A 465 6.95 22.57 -41.74
C LEU A 465 7.48 22.37 -43.18
N ASN A 466 7.84 21.12 -43.54
CA ASN A 466 8.38 20.78 -44.86
C ASN A 466 7.32 20.23 -45.85
N GLN A 467 6.03 20.19 -45.47
CA GLN A 467 4.95 19.62 -46.28
C GLN A 467 3.81 20.63 -46.46
N THR A 468 3.23 20.65 -47.65
CA THR A 468 2.09 21.52 -47.98
C THR A 468 0.73 20.89 -47.67
N GLN A 469 0.69 19.56 -47.46
CA GLN A 469 -0.51 18.83 -47.08
C GLN A 469 -0.60 18.70 -45.56
N PRO A 470 -1.78 18.98 -44.95
CA PRO A 470 -1.96 18.80 -43.52
C PRO A 470 -1.92 17.32 -43.14
N LEU A 471 -1.28 17.01 -42.01
CA LEU A 471 -1.27 15.67 -41.44
C LEU A 471 -2.63 15.34 -40.80
N LEU A 472 -3.24 16.33 -40.17
CA LEU A 472 -4.53 16.23 -39.51
C LEU A 472 -5.32 17.52 -39.69
N ALA A 473 -6.64 17.38 -39.87
CA ALA A 473 -7.58 18.49 -39.83
C ALA A 473 -8.71 18.17 -38.85
N ALA A 474 -9.00 19.11 -37.95
CA ALA A 474 -10.22 19.09 -37.15
C ALA A 474 -11.12 20.25 -37.56
N VAL A 475 -12.40 19.97 -37.72
CA VAL A 475 -13.43 20.98 -37.95
C VAL A 475 -14.17 21.20 -36.65
N ILE A 476 -14.15 22.43 -36.16
CA ILE A 476 -14.79 22.84 -34.93
C ILE A 476 -16.03 23.66 -35.32
N ASN A 477 -17.21 23.17 -34.95
CA ASN A 477 -18.42 23.98 -35.01
C ASN A 477 -18.41 24.92 -33.81
N MET A 478 -18.24 26.22 -34.04
CA MET A 478 -18.23 27.19 -32.97
C MET A 478 -19.64 27.36 -32.39
N PRO A 479 -19.79 27.46 -31.05
CA PRO A 479 -21.08 27.74 -30.45
C PRO A 479 -21.56 29.14 -30.82
N VAL A 480 -22.88 29.35 -30.79
CA VAL A 480 -23.46 30.68 -30.98
C VAL A 480 -22.99 31.59 -29.85
N SER A 481 -22.56 32.81 -30.21
CA SER A 481 -22.14 33.82 -29.23
C SER A 481 -23.35 34.42 -28.53
N ASP A 482 -23.40 34.33 -27.20
CA ASP A 482 -24.31 35.13 -26.39
C ASP A 482 -23.78 36.58 -26.39
N MET A 483 -24.19 37.38 -27.37
CA MET A 483 -23.97 38.82 -27.32
C MET A 483 -24.78 39.38 -26.14
N LEU A 484 -24.09 40.01 -25.19
CA LEU A 484 -24.75 40.91 -24.25
C LEU A 484 -25.38 42.04 -25.07
N ASN A 485 -26.72 42.06 -25.14
CA ASN A 485 -27.45 43.28 -25.45
C ASN A 485 -27.07 44.30 -24.36
N VAL A 486 -26.03 45.09 -24.61
CA VAL A 486 -25.79 46.31 -23.85
C VAL A 486 -26.95 47.23 -24.21
N VAL A 487 -27.86 47.41 -23.23
CA VAL A 487 -28.95 48.39 -23.25
C VAL A 487 -28.39 49.79 -23.38
#